data_AF-A0A7K4FXF4-F1
#
_entry.id   AF-A0A7K4FXF4-F1
#
_cell.length_a   1.000
_cell.length_b   1.000
_cell.length_c   1.000
_cell.angle_alpha   90.00
_cell.angle_beta   90.00
_cell.angle_gamma   90.00
#
_symmetry.space_group_name_H-M   'P 1'
#
loop_
_entity.id
_entity.type
_entity.pdbx_description
1 polymer ?
#
loop_
_entity_poly.entity_id
_entity_poly.type
_entity_poly.pdbx_seq_one_letter_code
_entity_poly.pdbx_strand_id
1 'polypeptide(L)'
;MPKPYVAINMADLRNEPKTFEMFASVGPKVCMVTARHPGFVGFQNHIQIGVLPFGTRYGGAKMDMTKESSTVRVLQYTFWKDWKDHEEMHRQNWSYLFRLCFSCASQMIWGPWEPLYEITYANMPINTEMTDFTEVVGRKFAEGKPMEIPAISQPYGKRVVAYAEHTVKPGKEKQFEDAIIKTLEMFKRAPGFLGAMVLKEIGVSAIGSFQFGSKGLHELLETPGSLEPDPNSTIFEPPEAKPTPPNYIVHVEWADQDALQFGMGRVLLSPEYRAIHDQALDTLIYGPYIRIINPIMEGTFWREYLNG
;
A
#
# COMPACT_ATOMS: atom_id res chain seq x y z
N MET A 1 -19.66 5.49 4.27
CA MET A 1 -19.65 4.25 3.45
C MET A 1 -18.61 3.25 3.97
N PRO A 2 -18.64 1.97 3.55
CA PRO A 2 -17.68 0.98 4.01
C PRO A 2 -16.26 1.32 3.56
N LYS A 3 -15.30 1.21 4.48
CA LYS A 3 -13.87 1.26 4.14
C LYS A 3 -13.53 -0.05 3.42
N PRO A 4 -12.91 -0.03 2.24
CA PRO A 4 -12.52 -1.26 1.56
C PRO A 4 -11.45 -2.00 2.37
N TYR A 5 -11.35 -3.31 2.16
CA TYR A 5 -10.17 -4.08 2.52
C TYR A 5 -9.05 -3.82 1.51
N VAL A 6 -7.81 -4.06 1.92
CA VAL A 6 -6.63 -3.83 1.09
C VAL A 6 -5.78 -5.10 1.06
N ALA A 7 -5.50 -5.63 -0.12
CA ALA A 7 -4.41 -6.61 -0.30
C ALA A 7 -3.18 -5.86 -0.82
N ILE A 8 -2.00 -6.16 -0.26
CA ILE A 8 -0.74 -5.53 -0.69
C ILE A 8 0.22 -6.61 -1.18
N ASN A 9 0.31 -6.80 -2.49
CA ASN A 9 1.32 -7.67 -3.07
C ASN A 9 2.70 -7.01 -2.97
N MET A 10 3.64 -7.68 -2.31
CA MET A 10 5.01 -7.22 -2.09
C MET A 10 5.99 -8.14 -2.79
N ALA A 11 6.92 -7.55 -3.55
CA ALA A 11 8.00 -8.29 -4.21
C ALA A 11 9.26 -7.43 -4.34
N ASP A 12 10.42 -8.06 -4.29
CA ASP A 12 11.69 -7.46 -4.67
C ASP A 12 12.15 -8.04 -6.01
N LEU A 13 12.46 -7.17 -6.96
CA LEU A 13 12.90 -7.53 -8.31
C LEU A 13 14.24 -6.86 -8.63
N ARG A 14 14.90 -7.32 -9.68
CA ARG A 14 16.12 -6.66 -10.21
C ARG A 14 15.80 -5.22 -10.64
N ASN A 15 16.62 -4.26 -10.22
CA ASN A 15 16.49 -2.87 -10.67
C ASN A 15 17.22 -2.65 -12.01
N GLU A 16 16.61 -3.12 -13.09
CA GLU A 16 17.15 -3.02 -14.46
C GLU A 16 16.02 -2.77 -15.47
N PRO A 17 16.30 -2.19 -16.66
CA PRO A 17 15.26 -1.79 -17.63
C PRO A 17 14.26 -2.88 -17.97
N LYS A 18 14.74 -4.13 -18.12
CA LYS A 18 13.90 -5.30 -18.43
C LYS A 18 12.78 -5.52 -17.40
N THR A 19 13.02 -5.22 -16.13
CA THR A 19 11.99 -5.30 -15.08
C THR A 19 10.87 -4.28 -15.33
N PHE A 20 11.21 -3.06 -15.72
CA PHE A 20 10.22 -2.00 -15.97
C PHE A 20 9.47 -2.21 -17.30
N GLU A 21 10.14 -2.75 -18.33
CA GLU A 21 9.50 -3.19 -19.58
C GLU A 21 8.43 -4.27 -19.32
N MET A 22 8.74 -5.20 -18.42
CA MET A 22 7.81 -6.23 -17.97
C MET A 22 6.65 -5.64 -17.16
N PHE A 23 6.90 -4.70 -16.24
CA PHE A 23 5.82 -4.00 -15.54
C PHE A 23 4.86 -3.30 -16.50
N ALA A 24 5.38 -2.65 -17.54
CA ALA A 24 4.56 -1.97 -18.55
C ALA A 24 3.66 -2.92 -19.36
N SER A 25 4.08 -4.18 -19.53
CA SER A 25 3.37 -5.16 -20.37
C SER A 25 2.50 -6.15 -19.57
N VAL A 26 2.92 -6.52 -18.36
CA VAL A 26 2.25 -7.49 -17.47
C VAL A 26 1.34 -6.78 -16.48
N GLY A 27 1.80 -5.66 -15.89
CA GLY A 27 1.05 -4.90 -14.88
C GLY A 27 -0.38 -4.55 -15.30
N PRO A 28 -0.60 -3.92 -16.48
CA PRO A 28 -1.94 -3.62 -16.96
C PRO A 28 -2.82 -4.86 -17.12
N LYS A 29 -2.25 -5.99 -17.57
CA LYS A 29 -3.00 -7.25 -17.77
C LYS A 29 -3.46 -7.84 -16.44
N VAL A 30 -2.61 -7.82 -15.42
CA VAL A 30 -3.00 -8.26 -14.07
C VAL A 30 -4.18 -7.41 -13.58
N CYS A 31 -4.09 -6.08 -13.64
CA CYS A 31 -5.18 -5.20 -13.23
C CYS A 31 -6.48 -5.45 -14.02
N MET A 32 -6.40 -5.69 -15.33
CA MET A 32 -7.58 -6.03 -16.16
C MET A 32 -8.23 -7.36 -15.77
N VAL A 33 -7.43 -8.35 -15.36
CA VAL A 33 -7.96 -9.63 -14.86
C VAL A 33 -8.58 -9.45 -13.47
N THR A 34 -7.92 -8.70 -12.58
CA THR A 34 -8.44 -8.37 -11.25
C THR A 34 -9.80 -7.67 -11.31
N ALA A 35 -9.98 -6.76 -12.28
CA ALA A 35 -11.22 -6.03 -12.50
C ALA A 35 -12.40 -6.90 -13.00
N ARG A 36 -12.21 -8.20 -13.25
CA ARG A 36 -13.31 -9.12 -13.58
C ARG A 36 -14.21 -9.41 -12.37
N HIS A 37 -13.73 -9.21 -11.15
CA HIS A 37 -14.51 -9.49 -9.95
C HIS A 37 -15.30 -8.23 -9.50
N PRO A 38 -16.62 -8.32 -9.24
CA PRO A 38 -17.45 -7.17 -8.87
C PRO A 38 -17.14 -6.58 -7.48
N GLY A 39 -16.39 -7.32 -6.66
CA GLY A 39 -15.86 -6.86 -5.38
C GLY A 39 -14.63 -5.97 -5.49
N PHE A 40 -13.96 -5.94 -6.65
CA PHE A 40 -12.81 -5.06 -6.89
C PHE A 40 -13.27 -3.61 -7.03
N VAL A 41 -12.68 -2.71 -6.26
CA VAL A 41 -13.03 -1.27 -6.27
C VAL A 41 -11.88 -0.36 -6.68
N GLY A 42 -10.73 -0.92 -7.09
CA GLY A 42 -9.62 -0.18 -7.67
C GLY A 42 -8.27 -0.60 -7.10
N PHE A 43 -7.21 0.14 -7.44
CA PHE A 43 -5.84 -0.23 -7.08
C PHE A 43 -4.92 0.99 -6.96
N GLN A 44 -3.79 0.85 -6.26
CA GLN A 44 -2.70 1.84 -6.18
C GLN A 44 -1.35 1.11 -6.12
N ASN A 45 -0.61 1.09 -7.22
CA ASN A 45 0.64 0.36 -7.33
C ASN A 45 1.83 1.28 -7.12
N HIS A 46 2.72 0.86 -6.24
CA HIS A 46 3.85 1.66 -5.81
C HIS A 46 5.19 1.02 -6.16
N ILE A 47 6.18 1.88 -6.36
CA ILE A 47 7.59 1.53 -6.41
C ILE A 47 8.29 2.18 -5.22
N GLN A 48 9.06 1.41 -4.44
CA GLN A 48 9.92 1.99 -3.41
C GLN A 48 11.07 2.74 -4.09
N ILE A 49 11.19 4.03 -3.75
CA ILE A 49 12.26 4.89 -4.26
C ILE A 49 13.35 5.13 -3.21
N GLY A 50 13.06 4.95 -1.92
CA GLY A 50 14.05 5.11 -0.86
C GLY A 50 13.50 4.84 0.53
N VAL A 51 14.17 5.38 1.55
CA VAL A 51 13.85 5.21 2.97
C VAL A 51 14.09 6.55 3.69
N LEU A 52 13.22 6.88 4.65
CA LEU A 52 13.43 8.06 5.50
C LEU A 52 14.60 7.78 6.47
N PRO A 53 15.70 8.55 6.44
CA PRO A 53 16.91 8.20 7.18
C PRO A 53 16.85 8.51 8.69
N PHE A 54 15.86 9.30 9.14
CA PHE A 54 15.72 9.80 10.51
C PHE A 54 17.03 10.44 11.04
N GLY A 55 17.50 11.47 10.35
CA GLY A 55 18.83 12.01 10.57
C GLY A 55 19.87 10.99 10.09
N THR A 56 20.63 10.41 11.01
CA THR A 56 21.67 9.41 10.70
C THR A 56 21.34 8.01 11.22
N ARG A 57 20.12 7.78 11.75
CA ARG A 57 19.71 6.46 12.26
C ARG A 57 19.81 5.37 11.20
N TYR A 58 19.50 5.70 9.95
CA TYR A 58 19.76 4.87 8.77
C TYR A 58 20.72 5.60 7.82
N GLY A 59 21.93 5.92 8.28
CA GLY A 59 22.89 6.77 7.55
C GLY A 59 23.36 6.25 6.18
N GLY A 60 23.10 4.97 5.84
CA GLY A 60 23.33 4.42 4.50
C GLY A 60 22.16 4.60 3.53
N ALA A 61 21.03 5.15 4.01
CA ALA A 61 19.82 5.32 3.23
C ALA A 61 19.51 6.80 2.97
N LYS A 62 18.67 7.05 1.95
CA LYS A 62 18.16 8.36 1.57
C LYS A 62 16.77 8.21 0.94
N MET A 63 16.05 9.32 0.81
CA MET A 63 14.67 9.29 0.30
C MET A 63 14.58 8.88 -1.17
N ASP A 64 15.65 9.08 -1.96
CA ASP A 64 15.80 8.55 -3.31
C ASP A 64 17.13 7.79 -3.45
N MET A 65 17.01 6.47 -3.59
CA MET A 65 18.07 5.48 -3.79
C MET A 65 17.93 4.77 -5.15
N THR A 66 17.09 5.27 -6.06
CA THR A 66 16.74 4.59 -7.32
C THR A 66 17.95 4.38 -8.25
N LYS A 67 18.97 5.24 -8.15
CA LYS A 67 20.19 5.19 -8.96
C LYS A 67 21.25 4.25 -8.39
N GLU A 68 21.16 3.90 -7.11
CA GLU A 68 22.18 3.11 -6.40
C GLU A 68 21.69 1.73 -5.98
N SER A 69 20.39 1.54 -5.80
CA SER A 69 19.82 0.24 -5.42
C SER A 69 19.94 -0.76 -6.56
N SER A 70 20.42 -1.97 -6.27
CA SER A 70 20.43 -3.08 -7.23
C SER A 70 19.08 -3.78 -7.36
N THR A 71 18.15 -3.51 -6.43
CA THR A 71 16.82 -4.09 -6.39
C THR A 71 15.75 -3.00 -6.34
N VAL A 72 14.55 -3.34 -6.79
CA VAL A 72 13.37 -2.49 -6.71
C VAL A 72 12.26 -3.25 -6.00
N ARG A 73 11.72 -2.66 -4.93
CA ARG A 73 10.56 -3.20 -4.23
C ARG A 73 9.29 -2.61 -4.81
N VAL A 74 8.32 -3.46 -5.10
CA VAL A 74 6.95 -3.05 -5.47
C VAL A 74 5.99 -3.33 -4.33
N LEU A 75 5.00 -2.45 -4.17
CA LEU A 75 3.89 -2.62 -3.23
C LEU A 75 2.59 -2.31 -3.97
N GLN A 76 1.89 -3.36 -4.39
CA GLN A 76 0.73 -3.26 -5.26
C GLN A 76 -0.55 -3.39 -4.44
N TYR A 77 -1.28 -2.30 -4.29
CA TYR A 77 -2.48 -2.28 -3.46
C TYR A 77 -3.68 -2.60 -4.34
N THR A 78 -4.48 -3.58 -3.96
CA THR A 78 -5.80 -3.81 -4.54
C THR A 78 -6.87 -3.63 -3.46
N PHE A 79 -7.95 -2.93 -3.82
CA PHE A 79 -9.01 -2.55 -2.90
C PHE A 79 -10.28 -3.38 -3.15
N TRP A 80 -10.89 -3.85 -2.06
CA TRP A 80 -11.97 -4.85 -2.11
C TRP A 80 -13.13 -4.47 -1.19
N LYS A 81 -14.36 -4.79 -1.59
CA LYS A 81 -15.55 -4.61 -0.73
C LYS A 81 -15.48 -5.54 0.48
N ASP A 82 -15.18 -6.81 0.25
CA ASP A 82 -14.84 -7.82 1.26
C ASP A 82 -13.46 -8.41 0.91
N TRP A 83 -12.62 -8.70 1.90
CA TRP A 83 -11.33 -9.35 1.64
C TRP A 83 -11.50 -10.75 1.01
N LYS A 84 -12.65 -11.40 1.18
CA LYS A 84 -12.96 -12.66 0.49
C LYS A 84 -13.13 -12.49 -1.02
N ASP A 85 -13.50 -11.31 -1.49
CA ASP A 85 -13.59 -11.01 -2.92
C ASP A 85 -12.21 -11.13 -3.60
N HIS A 86 -11.14 -10.78 -2.88
CA HIS A 86 -9.76 -10.98 -3.33
C HIS A 86 -9.45 -12.47 -3.53
N GLU A 87 -9.74 -13.26 -2.49
CA GLU A 87 -9.51 -14.70 -2.46
C GLU A 87 -10.29 -15.45 -3.54
N GLU A 88 -11.53 -15.03 -3.79
CA GLU A 88 -12.39 -15.54 -4.85
C GLU A 88 -11.85 -15.14 -6.23
N MET A 89 -11.46 -13.88 -6.41
CA MET A 89 -10.89 -13.39 -7.68
C MET A 89 -9.65 -14.18 -8.08
N HIS A 90 -8.74 -14.44 -7.13
CA HIS A 90 -7.54 -15.25 -7.37
C HIS A 90 -7.89 -16.66 -7.87
N ARG A 91 -8.83 -17.34 -7.22
CA ARG A 91 -9.23 -18.71 -7.56
C ARG A 91 -9.99 -18.77 -8.89
N GLN A 92 -10.94 -17.87 -9.11
CA GLN A 92 -11.74 -17.82 -10.34
C GLN A 92 -10.90 -17.51 -11.60
N ASN A 93 -9.83 -16.73 -11.45
CA ASN A 93 -9.01 -16.26 -12.56
C ASN A 93 -7.59 -16.85 -12.57
N TRP A 94 -7.38 -17.94 -11.84
CA TRP A 94 -6.06 -18.47 -11.52
C TRP A 94 -5.18 -18.73 -12.74
N SER A 95 -5.74 -19.30 -13.81
CA SER A 95 -5.00 -19.57 -15.04
C SER A 95 -4.38 -18.34 -15.69
N TYR A 96 -5.09 -17.22 -15.67
CA TYR A 96 -4.54 -15.96 -16.16
C TYR A 96 -3.55 -15.35 -15.17
N LEU A 97 -3.93 -15.26 -13.90
CA LEU A 97 -3.11 -14.60 -12.88
C LEU A 97 -1.78 -15.30 -12.69
N PHE A 98 -1.79 -16.62 -12.53
CA PHE A 98 -0.58 -17.42 -12.34
C PHE A 98 0.40 -17.20 -13.50
N ARG A 99 -0.06 -17.37 -14.75
CA ARG A 99 0.81 -17.26 -15.93
C ARG A 99 1.35 -15.83 -16.11
N LEU A 100 0.53 -14.82 -15.82
CA LEU A 100 0.96 -13.42 -15.85
C LEU A 100 2.03 -13.15 -14.79
N CYS A 101 1.79 -13.54 -13.54
CA CYS A 101 2.75 -13.34 -12.45
C CYS A 101 4.03 -14.17 -12.62
N PHE A 102 3.92 -15.40 -13.11
CA PHE A 102 5.08 -16.27 -13.37
C PHE A 102 5.97 -15.72 -14.49
N SER A 103 5.42 -14.95 -15.44
CA SER A 103 6.25 -14.25 -16.43
C SER A 103 7.26 -13.27 -15.78
N CYS A 104 7.01 -12.86 -14.53
CA CYS A 104 7.93 -12.07 -13.73
C CYS A 104 9.05 -12.84 -13.03
N ALA A 105 8.97 -14.17 -12.95
CA ALA A 105 9.90 -15.01 -12.18
C ALA A 105 11.37 -14.76 -12.54
N SER A 106 11.69 -14.49 -13.81
CA SER A 106 13.07 -14.21 -14.25
C SER A 106 13.70 -12.95 -13.64
N GLN A 107 12.87 -12.02 -13.13
CA GLN A 107 13.31 -10.77 -12.50
C GLN A 107 13.14 -10.78 -10.97
N MET A 108 12.45 -11.79 -10.42
CA MET A 108 12.16 -11.90 -8.99
C MET A 108 13.42 -12.23 -8.17
N ILE A 109 13.52 -11.61 -7.00
CA ILE A 109 14.54 -11.87 -5.98
C ILE A 109 13.87 -12.37 -4.70
N TRP A 110 12.74 -11.77 -4.33
CA TRP A 110 11.92 -12.16 -3.19
C TRP A 110 10.44 -11.89 -3.45
N GLY A 111 9.55 -12.69 -2.84
CA GLY A 111 8.10 -12.62 -3.01
C GLY A 111 7.58 -13.55 -4.11
N PRO A 112 6.28 -13.43 -4.49
CA PRO A 112 5.31 -12.48 -3.94
C PRO A 112 4.92 -12.79 -2.50
N TRP A 113 4.59 -11.77 -1.73
CA TRP A 113 4.01 -11.88 -0.39
C TRP A 113 2.86 -10.88 -0.27
N GLU A 114 1.65 -11.36 0.00
CA GLU A 114 0.43 -10.56 -0.11
C GLU A 114 -0.41 -10.57 1.17
N PRO A 115 -0.02 -9.77 2.18
CA PRO A 115 -0.84 -9.58 3.37
C PRO A 115 -2.14 -8.83 3.04
N LEU A 116 -3.17 -9.15 3.83
CA LEU A 116 -4.49 -8.53 3.77
C LEU A 116 -4.66 -7.60 4.97
N TYR A 117 -5.29 -6.45 4.74
CA TYR A 117 -5.47 -5.41 5.74
C TYR A 117 -6.91 -4.92 5.79
N GLU A 118 -7.36 -4.59 7.01
CA GLU A 118 -8.50 -3.72 7.23
C GLU A 118 -8.04 -2.27 7.42
N ILE A 119 -8.86 -1.31 6.99
CA ILE A 119 -8.61 0.12 7.21
C ILE A 119 -9.26 0.54 8.53
N THR A 120 -8.46 0.87 9.54
CA THR A 120 -8.97 1.36 10.84
C THR A 120 -9.28 2.85 10.79
N TYR A 121 -8.49 3.63 10.07
CA TYR A 121 -8.69 5.06 9.82
C TYR A 121 -8.36 5.42 8.37
N ALA A 122 -9.12 6.34 7.78
CA ALA A 122 -8.79 6.93 6.48
C ALA A 122 -9.29 8.37 6.37
N ASN A 123 -8.41 9.23 5.89
CA ASN A 123 -8.67 10.57 5.40
C ASN A 123 -7.92 10.73 4.08
N MET A 124 -8.49 10.19 3.01
CA MET A 124 -7.86 10.09 1.69
C MET A 124 -8.77 10.78 0.67
N PRO A 125 -8.40 11.97 0.14
CA PRO A 125 -9.22 12.70 -0.82
C PRO A 125 -9.19 12.00 -2.19
N ILE A 126 -10.21 12.24 -3.01
CA ILE A 126 -10.18 11.89 -4.43
C ILE A 126 -8.95 12.50 -5.11
N ASN A 127 -8.35 11.77 -6.04
CA ASN A 127 -7.26 12.31 -6.83
C ASN A 127 -7.79 13.31 -7.86
N THR A 128 -7.02 14.36 -8.10
CA THR A 128 -7.32 15.39 -9.10
C THR A 128 -6.03 15.82 -9.77
N GLU A 129 -6.07 16.01 -11.09
CA GLU A 129 -4.99 16.70 -11.79
C GLU A 129 -5.07 18.21 -11.55
N MET A 130 -3.99 18.91 -11.86
CA MET A 130 -3.97 20.39 -11.83
C MET A 130 -4.96 21.03 -12.81
N THR A 131 -5.54 20.26 -13.74
CA THR A 131 -6.59 20.75 -14.66
C THR A 131 -7.97 20.75 -14.04
N ASP A 132 -8.20 19.96 -12.99
CA ASP A 132 -9.55 19.62 -12.54
C ASP A 132 -10.02 20.53 -11.40
N PHE A 133 -9.11 21.28 -10.77
CA PHE A 133 -9.42 22.05 -9.57
C PHE A 133 -10.49 23.13 -9.82
N THR A 134 -10.54 23.73 -11.02
CA THR A 134 -11.52 24.77 -11.35
C THR A 134 -12.95 24.20 -11.33
N GLU A 135 -13.14 23.01 -11.91
CA GLU A 135 -14.42 22.31 -11.90
C GLU A 135 -14.79 21.83 -10.50
N VAL A 136 -13.83 21.22 -9.77
CA VAL A 136 -14.07 20.72 -8.41
C VAL A 136 -14.47 21.84 -7.46
N VAL A 137 -13.77 22.98 -7.50
CA VAL A 137 -14.11 24.18 -6.72
C VAL A 137 -15.50 24.66 -7.12
N GLY A 138 -15.77 24.85 -8.42
CA GLY A 138 -17.08 25.30 -8.90
C GLY A 138 -18.23 24.43 -8.42
N ARG A 139 -18.11 23.10 -8.55
CA ARG A 139 -19.10 22.13 -8.09
C ARG A 139 -19.34 22.19 -6.58
N LYS A 140 -18.27 22.19 -5.77
CA LYS A 140 -18.40 22.23 -4.31
C LYS A 140 -19.01 23.53 -3.80
N PHE A 141 -18.72 24.66 -4.45
CA PHE A 141 -19.40 25.92 -4.14
C PHE A 141 -20.88 25.88 -4.53
N ALA A 142 -21.22 25.35 -5.71
CA ALA A 142 -22.61 25.23 -6.17
C ALA A 142 -23.46 24.32 -5.25
N GLU A 143 -22.87 23.30 -4.65
CA GLU A 143 -23.50 22.41 -3.67
C GLU A 143 -23.58 23.01 -2.25
N GLY A 144 -23.03 24.21 -2.01
CA GLY A 144 -22.97 24.81 -0.67
C GLY A 144 -21.99 24.12 0.27
N LYS A 145 -20.97 23.43 -0.27
CA LYS A 145 -20.01 22.58 0.47
C LYS A 145 -18.55 23.01 0.25
N PRO A 146 -18.18 24.30 0.44
CA PRO A 146 -16.81 24.77 0.20
C PRO A 146 -15.77 24.12 1.12
N MET A 147 -16.17 23.70 2.33
CA MET A 147 -15.28 22.99 3.27
C MET A 147 -14.94 21.56 2.82
N GLU A 148 -15.63 21.02 1.81
CA GLU A 148 -15.34 19.71 1.22
C GLU A 148 -14.39 19.81 0.01
N ILE A 149 -13.81 20.99 -0.28
CA ILE A 149 -12.78 21.14 -1.32
C ILE A 149 -11.49 20.49 -0.81
N PRO A 150 -11.00 19.40 -1.45
CA PRO A 150 -9.79 18.74 -1.01
C PRO A 150 -8.53 19.47 -1.49
N ALA A 151 -7.37 19.11 -0.93
CA ALA A 151 -6.09 19.40 -1.55
C ALA A 151 -5.99 18.72 -2.93
N ILE A 152 -5.18 19.27 -3.84
CA ILE A 152 -4.91 18.67 -5.14
C ILE A 152 -3.93 17.51 -4.95
N SER A 153 -4.46 16.28 -4.91
CA SER A 153 -3.66 15.06 -4.80
C SER A 153 -3.45 14.45 -6.18
N GLN A 154 -2.37 14.87 -6.85
CA GLN A 154 -2.12 14.49 -8.24
C GLN A 154 -1.86 12.98 -8.40
N PRO A 155 -2.52 12.34 -9.38
CA PRO A 155 -2.33 10.92 -9.64
C PRO A 155 -1.06 10.60 -10.46
N TYR A 156 -0.80 9.32 -10.68
CA TYR A 156 0.16 8.79 -11.68
C TYR A 156 1.60 9.26 -11.46
N GLY A 157 2.08 9.08 -10.23
CA GLY A 157 3.47 9.34 -9.84
C GLY A 157 3.85 10.80 -9.63
N LYS A 158 2.86 11.70 -9.50
CA LYS A 158 3.04 13.13 -9.24
C LYS A 158 2.88 13.52 -7.76
N ARG A 159 3.03 12.55 -6.86
CA ARG A 159 3.08 12.72 -5.40
C ARG A 159 3.94 11.60 -4.79
N VAL A 160 4.26 11.69 -3.51
CA VAL A 160 5.01 10.65 -2.79
C VAL A 160 4.23 10.13 -1.58
N VAL A 161 4.61 8.94 -1.12
CA VAL A 161 3.98 8.27 0.02
C VAL A 161 5.03 7.86 1.03
N ALA A 162 4.78 8.16 2.31
CA ALA A 162 5.45 7.56 3.45
C ALA A 162 4.70 6.28 3.84
N TYR A 163 5.37 5.14 3.69
CA TYR A 163 4.87 3.83 4.11
C TYR A 163 5.60 3.44 5.40
N ALA A 164 4.94 3.66 6.54
CA ALA A 164 5.53 3.47 7.85
C ALA A 164 5.08 2.16 8.50
N GLU A 165 6.01 1.20 8.60
CA GLU A 165 5.80 -0.10 9.22
C GLU A 165 5.87 0.00 10.74
N HIS A 166 4.90 -0.62 11.42
CA HIS A 166 4.81 -0.70 12.87
C HIS A 166 4.37 -2.10 13.31
N THR A 167 5.02 -2.65 14.32
CA THR A 167 4.53 -3.85 15.03
C THR A 167 4.29 -3.47 16.47
N VAL A 168 3.07 -3.68 16.95
CA VAL A 168 2.60 -3.18 18.25
C VAL A 168 2.64 -4.29 19.30
N LYS A 169 2.95 -3.94 20.56
CA LYS A 169 2.90 -4.88 21.70
C LYS A 169 1.47 -5.44 21.84
N PRO A 170 1.29 -6.76 22.04
CA PRO A 170 -0.04 -7.32 22.30
C PRO A 170 -0.70 -6.65 23.51
N GLY A 171 -1.96 -6.24 23.38
CA GLY A 171 -2.70 -5.49 24.41
C GLY A 171 -2.49 -3.97 24.40
N LYS A 172 -1.69 -3.44 23.47
CA LYS A 172 -1.46 -1.99 23.28
C LYS A 172 -2.04 -1.42 21.98
N GLU A 173 -2.78 -2.23 21.22
CA GLU A 173 -3.37 -1.89 19.92
C GLU A 173 -4.22 -0.63 19.99
N LYS A 174 -5.12 -0.53 20.99
CA LYS A 174 -5.99 0.63 21.14
C LYS A 174 -5.22 1.91 21.47
N GLN A 175 -4.20 1.82 22.32
CA GLN A 175 -3.35 2.97 22.64
C GLN A 175 -2.60 3.45 21.38
N PHE A 176 -2.08 2.52 20.58
CA PHE A 176 -1.44 2.82 19.31
C PHE A 176 -2.41 3.50 18.34
N GLU A 177 -3.57 2.88 18.09
CA GLU A 177 -4.61 3.37 17.18
C GLU A 177 -5.09 4.77 17.59
N ASP A 178 -5.39 5.00 18.88
CA ASP A 178 -5.85 6.31 19.37
C ASP A 178 -4.78 7.40 19.21
N ALA A 179 -3.51 7.09 19.49
CA ALA A 179 -2.41 8.04 19.38
C ALA A 179 -2.08 8.36 17.91
N ILE A 180 -1.98 7.34 17.06
CA ILE A 180 -1.63 7.53 15.65
C ILE A 180 -2.74 8.27 14.89
N ILE A 181 -4.02 7.98 15.17
CA ILE A 181 -5.14 8.70 14.55
C ILE A 181 -5.09 10.18 14.93
N LYS A 182 -4.85 10.51 16.20
CA LYS A 182 -4.67 11.91 16.62
C LYS A 182 -3.49 12.58 15.92
N THR A 183 -2.36 11.89 15.78
CA THR A 183 -1.21 12.39 15.02
C THR A 183 -1.57 12.69 13.56
N LEU A 184 -2.30 11.79 12.89
CA LEU A 184 -2.72 11.97 11.49
C LEU A 184 -3.73 13.12 11.33
N GLU A 185 -4.65 13.29 12.27
CA GLU A 185 -5.55 14.44 12.31
C GLU A 185 -4.77 15.76 12.45
N MET A 186 -3.69 15.77 13.25
CA MET A 186 -2.83 16.94 13.37
C MET A 186 -2.06 17.21 12.06
N PHE A 187 -1.65 16.19 11.30
CA PHE A 187 -0.96 16.36 10.02
C PHE A 187 -1.74 17.10 8.95
N LYS A 188 -3.07 17.23 9.08
CA LYS A 188 -3.88 18.12 8.21
C LYS A 188 -3.40 19.58 8.23
N ARG A 189 -2.67 20.00 9.27
CA ARG A 189 -2.05 21.34 9.38
C ARG A 189 -0.68 21.43 8.69
N ALA A 190 -0.15 20.36 8.12
CA ALA A 190 1.16 20.32 7.49
C ALA A 190 1.07 20.69 6.01
N PRO A 191 1.88 21.65 5.52
CA PRO A 191 1.95 21.95 4.10
C PRO A 191 2.29 20.70 3.28
N GLY A 192 1.59 20.53 2.16
CA GLY A 192 1.81 19.40 1.26
C GLY A 192 1.23 18.07 1.74
N PHE A 193 0.48 18.01 2.86
CA PHE A 193 -0.24 16.81 3.27
C PHE A 193 -1.39 16.50 2.31
N LEU A 194 -1.44 15.28 1.78
CA LEU A 194 -2.42 14.84 0.77
C LEU A 194 -3.37 13.75 1.26
N GLY A 195 -3.26 13.33 2.52
CA GLY A 195 -4.12 12.32 3.11
C GLY A 195 -3.34 11.25 3.88
N ALA A 196 -4.04 10.48 4.69
CA ALA A 196 -3.47 9.36 5.41
C ALA A 196 -4.49 8.25 5.70
N MET A 197 -4.00 7.03 5.89
CA MET A 197 -4.78 5.90 6.37
C MET A 197 -3.94 4.98 7.26
N VAL A 198 -4.62 4.23 8.14
CA VAL A 198 -4.02 3.24 9.02
C VAL A 198 -4.56 1.87 8.64
N LEU A 199 -3.67 1.01 8.19
CA LEU A 199 -3.96 -0.37 7.81
C LEU A 199 -3.55 -1.30 8.94
N LYS A 200 -4.41 -2.25 9.28
CA LYS A 200 -4.16 -3.29 10.29
C LYS A 200 -4.18 -4.65 9.62
N GLU A 201 -3.11 -5.41 9.77
CA GLU A 201 -2.98 -6.71 9.13
C GLU A 201 -3.99 -7.70 9.75
N ILE A 202 -4.79 -8.35 8.89
CA ILE A 202 -5.82 -9.30 9.30
C ILE A 202 -5.51 -10.74 8.87
N GLY A 203 -4.46 -10.94 8.09
CA GLY A 203 -4.11 -12.23 7.51
C GLY A 203 -3.24 -12.09 6.27
N VAL A 204 -3.01 -13.20 5.57
CA VAL A 204 -2.20 -13.25 4.35
C VAL A 204 -2.91 -14.08 3.29
N SER A 205 -2.90 -13.64 2.03
CA SER A 205 -3.37 -14.48 0.93
C SER A 205 -2.34 -15.56 0.63
N ALA A 206 -2.65 -16.82 0.95
CA ALA A 206 -1.78 -17.94 0.61
C ALA A 206 -1.59 -18.05 -0.91
N ILE A 207 -2.69 -17.95 -1.68
CA ILE A 207 -2.68 -18.04 -3.13
C ILE A 207 -1.97 -16.84 -3.79
N GLY A 208 -2.17 -15.62 -3.27
CA GLY A 208 -1.47 -14.41 -3.73
C GLY A 208 0.04 -14.42 -3.42
N SER A 209 0.43 -15.16 -2.37
CA SER A 209 1.81 -15.31 -1.92
C SER A 209 2.53 -16.55 -2.47
N PHE A 210 1.89 -17.28 -3.40
CA PHE A 210 2.38 -18.56 -3.92
C PHE A 210 2.76 -19.57 -2.82
N GLN A 211 2.01 -19.58 -1.72
CA GLN A 211 2.20 -20.49 -0.59
C GLN A 211 1.26 -21.70 -0.73
N PHE A 212 1.80 -22.77 -1.26
CA PHE A 212 1.11 -24.04 -1.50
C PHE A 212 1.66 -25.16 -0.63
N GLY A 213 0.89 -26.25 -0.55
CA GLY A 213 1.34 -27.51 0.03
C GLY A 213 2.35 -28.18 -0.88
N SER A 214 2.83 -29.37 -0.48
CA SER A 214 3.90 -30.07 -1.21
C SER A 214 3.64 -30.19 -2.72
N LYS A 215 2.44 -30.65 -3.11
CA LYS A 215 2.05 -30.79 -4.52
C LYS A 215 2.15 -29.47 -5.29
N GLY A 216 1.47 -28.41 -4.81
CA GLY A 216 1.47 -27.12 -5.50
C GLY A 216 2.84 -26.45 -5.50
N LEU A 217 3.68 -26.72 -4.50
CA LEU A 217 5.09 -26.27 -4.49
C LEU A 217 5.90 -26.95 -5.60
N HIS A 218 5.75 -28.26 -5.79
CA HIS A 218 6.39 -28.96 -6.92
C HIS A 218 5.92 -28.41 -8.25
N GLU A 219 4.60 -28.24 -8.43
CA GLU A 219 4.02 -27.66 -9.66
C GLU A 219 4.54 -26.24 -9.91
N LEU A 220 4.70 -25.42 -8.87
CA LEU A 220 5.25 -24.07 -8.97
C LEU A 220 6.72 -24.05 -9.44
N LEU A 221 7.54 -24.98 -8.94
CA LEU A 221 8.97 -25.05 -9.26
C LEU A 221 9.24 -25.72 -10.62
N GLU A 222 8.35 -26.62 -11.04
CA GLU A 222 8.51 -27.44 -12.25
C GLU A 222 7.71 -26.90 -13.45
N THR A 223 6.88 -25.87 -13.24
CA THR A 223 6.05 -25.31 -14.31
C THR A 223 6.88 -24.75 -15.48
N PRO A 224 6.49 -25.04 -16.73
CA PRO A 224 7.04 -24.36 -17.90
C PRO A 224 6.46 -22.93 -18.09
N GLY A 225 5.66 -22.44 -17.15
CA GLY A 225 4.99 -21.14 -17.19
C GLY A 225 3.61 -21.14 -17.87
N SER A 226 3.18 -22.28 -18.42
CA SER A 226 1.87 -22.45 -19.07
C SER A 226 0.94 -23.45 -18.35
N LEU A 227 1.40 -24.04 -17.25
CA LEU A 227 0.63 -24.94 -16.38
C LEU A 227 0.62 -24.35 -14.97
N GLU A 228 -0.55 -24.29 -14.36
CA GLU A 228 -0.73 -23.73 -13.02
C GLU A 228 -0.57 -24.79 -11.93
N PRO A 229 -0.06 -24.42 -10.75
CA PRO A 229 -0.28 -25.17 -9.53
C PRO A 229 -1.77 -25.30 -9.21
N ASP A 230 -2.16 -26.36 -8.52
CA ASP A 230 -3.53 -26.56 -8.03
C ASP A 230 -3.92 -25.43 -7.06
N PRO A 231 -4.88 -24.54 -7.41
CA PRO A 231 -5.25 -23.39 -6.57
C PRO A 231 -5.91 -23.80 -5.25
N ASN A 232 -6.36 -25.05 -5.10
CA ASN A 232 -6.92 -25.56 -3.86
C ASN A 232 -5.86 -26.15 -2.92
N SER A 233 -4.59 -26.16 -3.34
CA SER A 233 -3.48 -26.71 -2.55
C SER A 233 -2.85 -25.72 -1.58
N THR A 234 -3.47 -24.56 -1.32
CA THR A 234 -2.98 -23.57 -0.36
C THR A 234 -2.85 -24.15 1.06
N ILE A 235 -1.84 -23.72 1.81
CA ILE A 235 -1.52 -24.29 3.14
C ILE A 235 -2.28 -23.67 4.32
N PHE A 236 -2.93 -22.53 4.11
CA PHE A 236 -3.71 -21.85 5.15
C PHE A 236 -4.76 -20.94 4.52
N GLU A 237 -5.83 -20.66 5.27
CA GLU A 237 -6.76 -19.56 4.99
C GLU A 237 -6.21 -18.24 5.56
N PRO A 238 -6.59 -17.07 5.00
CA PRO A 238 -5.92 -15.83 5.38
C PRO A 238 -5.88 -15.50 6.87
N PRO A 239 -6.96 -15.66 7.66
CA PRO A 239 -6.94 -15.35 9.09
C PRO A 239 -5.98 -16.23 9.91
N GLU A 240 -5.63 -17.43 9.45
CA GLU A 240 -4.69 -18.32 10.15
C GLU A 240 -3.26 -17.77 10.13
N ALA A 241 -2.93 -16.96 9.12
CA ALA A 241 -1.65 -16.27 8.99
C ALA A 241 -1.65 -14.86 9.61
N LYS A 242 -2.69 -14.49 10.38
CA LYS A 242 -2.74 -13.20 11.07
C LYS A 242 -1.62 -13.12 12.12
N PRO A 243 -0.72 -12.11 12.05
CA PRO A 243 0.42 -12.06 12.94
C PRO A 243 0.03 -11.67 14.36
N THR A 244 0.71 -12.27 15.34
CA THR A 244 0.81 -11.79 16.72
C THR A 244 2.30 -11.75 17.08
N PRO A 245 2.91 -10.57 17.30
CA PRO A 245 2.26 -9.28 17.56
C PRO A 245 1.59 -8.63 16.33
N PRO A 246 0.58 -7.76 16.53
CA PRO A 246 -0.16 -7.15 15.43
C PRO A 246 0.68 -6.14 14.65
N ASN A 247 0.55 -6.21 13.32
CA ASN A 247 1.23 -5.34 12.36
C ASN A 247 0.30 -4.26 11.83
N TYR A 248 0.87 -3.08 11.63
CA TYR A 248 0.21 -1.92 11.08
C TYR A 248 1.07 -1.23 10.02
N ILE A 249 0.39 -0.61 9.06
CA ILE A 249 0.99 0.34 8.13
C ILE A 249 0.31 1.68 8.35
N VAL A 250 1.11 2.71 8.61
CA VAL A 250 0.66 4.10 8.57
C VAL A 250 1.06 4.66 7.22
N HIS A 251 0.09 4.79 6.32
CA HIS A 251 0.26 5.30 4.96
C HIS A 251 -0.06 6.78 4.95
N VAL A 252 0.89 7.62 4.55
CA VAL A 252 0.71 9.08 4.50
C VAL A 252 1.18 9.63 3.16
N GLU A 253 0.32 10.38 2.47
CA GLU A 253 0.63 10.96 1.16
C GLU A 253 1.06 12.42 1.29
N TRP A 254 2.06 12.79 0.51
CA TRP A 254 2.66 14.12 0.51
C TRP A 254 2.92 14.61 -0.92
N ALA A 255 2.89 15.92 -1.12
CA ALA A 255 3.12 16.56 -2.42
C ALA A 255 4.50 16.21 -2.99
N ASP A 256 5.53 16.24 -2.15
CA ASP A 256 6.92 15.96 -2.52
C ASP A 256 7.72 15.41 -1.32
N GLN A 257 8.99 15.07 -1.55
CA GLN A 257 9.85 14.48 -0.53
C GLN A 257 10.20 15.44 0.61
N ASP A 258 10.27 16.75 0.36
CA ASP A 258 10.59 17.73 1.41
C ASP A 258 9.38 17.95 2.32
N ALA A 259 8.19 18.09 1.74
CA ALA A 259 6.94 18.11 2.47
C ALA A 259 6.77 16.85 3.31
N LEU A 260 7.12 15.67 2.77
CA LEU A 260 7.16 14.43 3.53
C LEU A 260 8.16 14.49 4.69
N GLN A 261 9.41 14.87 4.43
CA GLN A 261 10.47 14.89 5.44
C GLN A 261 10.13 15.81 6.60
N PHE A 262 9.75 17.05 6.32
CA PHE A 262 9.46 18.05 7.36
C PHE A 262 8.05 17.89 7.94
N GLY A 263 7.10 17.42 7.15
CA GLY A 263 5.74 17.10 7.58
C GLY A 263 5.71 15.94 8.57
N MET A 264 6.29 14.80 8.20
CA MET A 264 6.49 13.67 9.13
C MET A 264 7.39 14.08 10.29
N GLY A 265 8.44 14.87 10.04
CA GLY A 265 9.33 15.42 11.06
C GLY A 265 8.64 16.26 12.13
N ARG A 266 7.40 16.74 11.93
CA ARG A 266 6.64 17.46 12.96
C ARG A 266 6.47 16.66 14.24
N VAL A 267 6.34 15.33 14.17
CA VAL A 267 6.24 14.47 15.37
C VAL A 267 7.54 14.41 16.19
N LEU A 268 8.63 14.96 15.66
CA LEU A 268 9.93 15.06 16.32
C LEU A 268 10.29 16.51 16.66
N LEU A 269 9.88 17.46 15.81
CA LEU A 269 10.28 18.86 15.86
C LEU A 269 9.27 19.77 16.58
N SER A 270 7.98 19.44 16.56
CA SER A 270 6.93 20.21 17.23
C SER A 270 6.59 19.57 18.58
N PRO A 271 6.73 20.28 19.72
CA PRO A 271 6.43 19.73 21.05
C PRO A 271 5.00 19.20 21.18
N GLU A 272 4.02 19.87 20.57
CA GLU A 272 2.61 19.46 20.58
C GLU A 272 2.40 18.11 19.87
N TYR A 273 2.99 17.94 18.68
CA TYR A 273 2.88 16.70 17.91
C TYR A 273 3.64 15.56 18.59
N ARG A 274 4.84 15.87 19.09
CA ARG A 274 5.71 14.91 19.75
C ARG A 274 5.05 14.30 20.98
N ALA A 275 4.43 15.11 21.85
CA ALA A 275 3.78 14.61 23.06
C ALA A 275 2.63 13.61 22.76
N ILE A 276 1.95 13.75 21.62
CA ILE A 276 0.93 12.80 21.19
C ILE A 276 1.57 11.56 20.56
N HIS A 277 2.55 11.75 19.68
CA HIS A 277 3.21 10.66 18.97
C HIS A 277 4.07 9.77 19.89
N ASP A 278 4.66 10.32 20.96
CA ASP A 278 5.40 9.57 21.99
C ASP A 278 4.52 8.44 22.58
N GLN A 279 3.20 8.67 22.71
CA GLN A 279 2.26 7.65 23.19
C GLN A 279 2.13 6.45 22.23
N ALA A 280 2.30 6.66 20.92
CA ALA A 280 2.34 5.58 19.94
C ALA A 280 3.70 4.85 20.02
N LEU A 281 4.81 5.58 20.14
CA LEU A 281 6.16 5.00 20.25
C LEU A 281 6.29 4.03 21.44
N ASP A 282 5.69 4.35 22.59
CA ASP A 282 5.70 3.49 23.79
C ASP A 282 5.05 2.12 23.58
N THR A 283 4.23 1.98 22.54
CA THR A 283 3.51 0.74 22.22
C THR A 283 4.27 -0.20 21.30
N LEU A 284 5.38 0.25 20.69
CA LEU A 284 6.02 -0.48 19.60
C LEU A 284 6.94 -1.61 20.07
N ILE A 285 6.90 -2.73 19.34
CA ILE A 285 7.95 -3.76 19.31
C ILE A 285 8.93 -3.47 18.16
N TYR A 286 8.39 -3.10 17.00
CA TYR A 286 9.16 -2.69 15.81
C TYR A 286 8.57 -1.42 15.20
N GLY A 287 9.45 -0.62 14.62
CA GLY A 287 9.11 0.62 13.93
C GLY A 287 9.35 1.90 14.75
N PRO A 288 9.05 3.07 14.16
CA PRO A 288 8.64 3.24 12.77
C PRO A 288 9.80 2.99 11.78
N TYR A 289 9.59 2.13 10.78
CA TYR A 289 10.46 2.03 9.60
C TYR A 289 9.72 2.58 8.39
N ILE A 290 10.22 3.68 7.81
CA ILE A 290 9.47 4.44 6.80
C ILE A 290 10.12 4.30 5.43
N ARG A 291 9.45 3.56 4.54
CA ARG A 291 9.78 3.52 3.12
C ARG A 291 9.21 4.73 2.43
N ILE A 292 9.95 5.27 1.46
CA ILE A 292 9.45 6.29 0.54
C ILE A 292 9.04 5.57 -0.74
N ILE A 293 7.77 5.69 -1.12
CA ILE A 293 7.21 4.97 -2.26
C ILE A 293 6.50 5.94 -3.20
N ASN A 294 6.55 5.66 -4.50
CA ASN A 294 5.94 6.45 -5.57
C ASN A 294 4.71 5.70 -6.14
N PRO A 295 3.48 6.26 -6.09
CA PRO A 295 2.26 5.66 -6.65
C PRO A 295 2.19 5.84 -8.18
N ILE A 296 2.86 4.95 -8.92
CA ILE A 296 3.07 5.09 -10.38
C ILE A 296 1.82 4.75 -11.20
N MET A 297 1.13 3.65 -10.88
CA MET A 297 -0.06 3.18 -11.61
C MET A 297 -1.21 3.01 -10.64
N GLU A 298 -2.36 3.63 -10.91
CA GLU A 298 -3.49 3.57 -9.98
C GLU A 298 -4.82 3.67 -10.71
N GLY A 299 -5.83 2.98 -10.18
CA GLY A 299 -7.24 3.17 -10.53
C GLY A 299 -7.86 4.04 -9.46
N THR A 300 -7.79 5.36 -9.63
CA THR A 300 -8.13 6.39 -8.62
C THR A 300 -9.55 6.27 -8.05
N PHE A 301 -10.45 5.61 -8.78
CA PHE A 301 -11.86 5.38 -8.41
C PHE A 301 -12.04 4.57 -7.11
N TRP A 302 -11.01 3.91 -6.57
CA TRP A 302 -11.07 3.33 -5.21
C TRP A 302 -11.38 4.38 -4.14
N ARG A 303 -10.98 5.63 -4.38
CA ARG A 303 -11.26 6.75 -3.46
C ARG A 303 -12.68 7.29 -3.61
N GLU A 304 -13.31 7.08 -4.76
CA GLU A 304 -14.74 7.36 -4.92
C GLU A 304 -15.55 6.38 -4.08
N TYR A 305 -15.19 5.08 -4.14
CA TYR A 305 -15.75 4.06 -3.25
C TYR A 305 -15.45 4.31 -1.77
N LEU A 306 -14.33 4.96 -1.42
CA LEU A 306 -14.08 5.31 -0.02
C LEU A 306 -14.97 6.46 0.49
N ASN A 307 -15.25 7.45 -0.37
CA ASN A 307 -15.76 8.76 0.04
C ASN A 307 -17.22 9.07 -0.28
N GLY A 308 -17.89 8.30 -1.14
CA GLY A 308 -19.34 8.42 -1.37
C GLY A 308 -20.26 8.08 -0.19
#